data_AF-A0AAP2F0S9-F1
#
_entry.id   AF-A0AAP2F0S9-F1
#
_cell.length_a   1.000
_cell.length_b   1.000
_cell.length_c   1.000
_cell.angle_alpha   90.00
_cell.angle_beta   90.00
_cell.angle_gamma   90.00
#
_symmetry.space_group_name_H-M   'P 1'
#
loop_
_entity.id
_entity.type
_entity.pdbx_description
1 polymer ?
#
loop_
_entity_poly.entity_id
_entity_poly.type
_entity_poly.pdbx_seq_one_letter_code
_entity_poly.pdbx_strand_id
1 'polypeptide(L)'
;MKRFKNELNSLVNRGVDRHLRLAVTGLSRSGKTAFITAMVNQLLNLHTGARLPLLSAAREERLLGVKRVPQRDFGIPRFTYDEGLAQLYGTPPSWPTPTRGVSEIRLALRFRSNDSLLRHFKDTSTLYLEIVDYPGEWLLDLPMLAQDYLSWSRQMTGLLQGQRAEWSLKWQELCAGLDPLAPADENRLAAIAQAWTDYLHQCKKEGLHFIQPGRFVLPGEMAGAPALQFFPWPDVDAWGESKLAMAEKNTNVGMLRERFNYYCEKVVKGFYKNHFLKFDRQIVLVDCLQPLNSGPHAFNDMRLALTQLMQSFHYGQRTLFRRLFSPVIDKLLFAATKADHVTVDQHANMVSLLQQLVQDAWQNAAFEGISMDCLGLASVQATQSGLIDVNGEKIPALRGNRLSDGEPLTVYPGEVPARLPGQAFWQNQGFQFEAFRPQTMNVDQPLPHIRLDAALEFLIGDKLR
;
A
#
# COMPACT_ATOMS: atom_id res chain seq x y z
N MET A 1 -0.90 47.83 22.98
CA MET A 1 -0.77 46.57 23.78
C MET A 1 -1.57 45.38 23.23
N LYS A 2 -2.83 45.51 22.80
CA LYS A 2 -3.62 44.35 22.26
C LYS A 2 -3.07 43.74 20.95
N ARG A 3 -2.46 44.54 20.07
CA ARG A 3 -1.92 44.07 18.77
C ARG A 3 -0.67 43.20 18.92
N PHE A 4 0.27 43.63 19.78
CA PHE A 4 1.46 42.85 20.16
C PHE A 4 1.11 41.52 20.86
N LYS A 5 0.06 41.50 21.67
CA LYS A 5 -0.43 40.27 22.34
C LYS A 5 -0.96 39.23 21.34
N ASN A 6 -1.63 39.70 20.27
CA ASN A 6 -2.12 38.82 19.21
C ASN A 6 -1.00 38.30 18.31
N GLU A 7 0.02 39.13 18.01
CA GLU A 7 1.20 38.68 17.26
C GLU A 7 2.06 37.67 18.04
N LEU A 8 2.31 37.93 19.33
CA LEU A 8 2.97 36.97 20.23
C LEU A 8 2.18 35.67 20.37
N ASN A 9 0.86 35.73 20.55
CA ASN A 9 0.02 34.52 20.56
C ASN A 9 0.04 33.79 19.21
N SER A 10 0.11 34.49 18.08
CA SER A 10 0.23 33.87 16.76
C SER A 10 1.60 33.22 16.52
N LEU A 11 2.67 33.78 17.09
CA LEU A 11 4.02 33.25 17.01
C LEU A 11 4.21 32.06 17.96
N VAL A 12 3.62 32.12 19.17
CA VAL A 12 3.57 30.99 20.11
C VAL A 12 2.70 29.87 19.54
N ASN A 13 1.52 30.16 18.99
CA ASN A 13 0.67 29.17 18.33
C ASN A 13 1.33 28.56 17.07
N ARG A 14 2.15 29.32 16.33
CA ARG A 14 2.98 28.78 15.23
C ARG A 14 4.06 27.82 15.70
N GLY A 15 4.49 27.90 16.96
CA GLY A 15 5.35 26.90 17.61
C GLY A 15 4.59 25.67 18.14
N VAL A 16 3.26 25.73 18.19
CA VAL A 16 2.36 24.66 18.68
C VAL A 16 1.71 23.89 17.52
N ASP A 17 1.74 24.42 16.30
CA ASP A 17 1.22 23.76 15.10
C ASP A 17 1.99 22.46 14.83
N ARG A 18 1.28 21.34 14.94
CA ARG A 18 1.84 20.00 14.74
C ARG A 18 1.75 19.67 13.26
N HIS A 19 2.83 19.17 12.69
CA HIS A 19 2.85 18.62 11.33
C HIS A 19 3.01 17.11 11.41
N LEU A 20 2.27 16.39 10.56
CA LEU A 20 2.37 14.94 10.47
C LEU A 20 2.18 14.51 9.03
N ARG A 21 3.13 13.73 8.51
CA ARG A 21 3.10 13.15 7.18
C ARG A 21 2.80 11.66 7.27
N LEU A 22 1.56 11.31 6.93
CA LEU A 22 1.05 9.95 6.89
C LEU A 22 1.22 9.37 5.49
N ALA A 23 2.05 8.35 5.41
CA ALA A 23 2.26 7.56 4.22
C ALA A 23 1.22 6.45 4.12
N VAL A 24 0.56 6.33 2.96
CA VAL A 24 -0.40 5.27 2.65
C VAL A 24 0.15 4.46 1.50
N THR A 25 0.41 3.19 1.77
CA THR A 25 0.84 2.23 0.77
C THR A 25 0.08 0.92 0.93
N GLY A 26 0.36 -0.04 0.05
CA GLY A 26 -0.30 -1.32 0.06
C GLY A 26 -0.09 -2.05 -1.26
N LEU A 27 -0.19 -3.37 -1.19
CA LEU A 27 -0.05 -4.25 -2.34
C LEU A 27 -1.12 -3.95 -3.40
N SER A 28 -0.95 -4.49 -4.60
CA SER A 28 -1.94 -4.35 -5.68
C SER A 28 -3.36 -4.67 -5.18
N ARG A 29 -4.35 -3.85 -5.56
CA ARG A 29 -5.78 -4.00 -5.20
C ARG A 29 -6.14 -3.98 -3.70
N SER A 30 -5.21 -3.53 -2.85
CA SER A 30 -5.43 -3.33 -1.39
C SER A 30 -6.40 -2.20 -1.01
N GLY A 31 -6.83 -1.36 -1.95
CA GLY A 31 -7.86 -0.33 -1.69
C GLY A 31 -7.34 1.01 -1.15
N LYS A 32 -6.10 1.43 -1.47
CA LYS A 32 -5.51 2.73 -1.08
C LYS A 32 -6.40 3.94 -1.37
N THR A 33 -6.85 4.08 -2.62
CA THR A 33 -7.71 5.21 -3.02
C THR A 33 -9.02 5.22 -2.22
N ALA A 34 -9.64 4.07 -1.99
CA ALA A 34 -10.86 3.95 -1.18
C ALA A 34 -10.60 4.29 0.29
N PHE A 35 -9.46 3.86 0.85
CA PHE A 35 -9.03 4.20 2.21
C PHE A 35 -8.88 5.71 2.41
N ILE A 36 -8.10 6.38 1.56
CA ILE A 36 -7.86 7.83 1.69
C ILE A 36 -9.17 8.59 1.49
N THR A 37 -9.98 8.21 0.49
CA THR A 37 -11.28 8.84 0.22
C THR A 37 -12.20 8.72 1.43
N ALA A 38 -12.34 7.52 2.01
CA ALA A 38 -13.17 7.31 3.19
C ALA A 38 -12.65 8.04 4.43
N MET A 39 -11.33 8.02 4.65
CA MET A 39 -10.71 8.69 5.79
C MET A 39 -10.91 10.21 5.73
N VAL A 40 -10.70 10.81 4.56
CA VAL A 40 -10.95 12.23 4.33
C VAL A 40 -12.45 12.54 4.46
N ASN A 41 -13.34 11.69 3.92
CA ASN A 41 -14.79 11.86 4.06
C ASN A 41 -15.25 11.84 5.53
N GLN A 42 -14.77 10.87 6.32
CA GLN A 42 -15.11 10.79 7.75
C GLN A 42 -14.61 12.03 8.53
N LEU A 43 -13.37 12.44 8.30
CA LEU A 43 -12.79 13.60 8.98
C LEU A 43 -13.52 14.91 8.62
N LEU A 44 -13.86 15.11 7.34
CA LEU A 44 -14.58 16.31 6.89
C LEU A 44 -16.03 16.34 7.39
N ASN A 45 -16.66 15.19 7.60
CA ASN A 45 -18.04 15.08 8.07
C ASN A 45 -18.18 14.88 9.59
N LEU A 46 -17.18 15.28 10.36
CA LEU A 46 -17.14 15.12 11.83
C LEU A 46 -18.43 15.59 12.53
N HIS A 47 -19.00 16.70 12.06
CA HIS A 47 -20.21 17.32 12.65
C HIS A 47 -21.49 17.01 11.88
N THR A 48 -21.42 16.22 10.81
CA THR A 48 -22.52 15.89 9.90
C THR A 48 -22.78 14.37 9.87
N GLY A 49 -22.54 13.70 10.99
CA GLY A 49 -22.94 12.30 11.21
C GLY A 49 -21.83 11.27 11.13
N ALA A 50 -20.56 11.68 10.97
CA ALA A 50 -19.42 10.76 11.03
C ALA A 50 -19.39 10.04 12.39
N ARG A 51 -19.12 8.73 12.38
CA ARG A 51 -19.11 7.90 13.60
C ARG A 51 -17.69 7.45 13.92
N LEU A 52 -16.99 8.22 14.74
CA LEU A 52 -15.59 7.97 15.13
C LEU A 52 -15.41 7.72 16.64
N PRO A 53 -16.14 6.77 17.27
CA PRO A 53 -16.10 6.57 18.71
C PRO A 53 -14.75 6.03 19.24
N LEU A 54 -13.94 5.36 18.41
CA LEU A 54 -12.62 4.87 18.80
C LEU A 54 -11.51 5.93 18.67
N LEU A 55 -11.78 7.04 17.98
CA LEU A 55 -10.89 8.19 17.92
C LEU A 55 -11.12 9.06 19.16
N SER A 56 -10.18 9.01 20.12
CA SER A 56 -10.34 9.63 21.44
C SER A 56 -10.69 11.13 21.35
N ALA A 57 -10.03 11.86 20.45
CA ALA A 57 -10.28 13.29 20.26
C ALA A 57 -11.68 13.60 19.69
N ALA A 58 -12.27 12.71 18.88
CA ALA A 58 -13.63 12.87 18.39
C ALA A 58 -14.65 12.47 19.47
N ARG A 59 -14.43 11.32 20.14
CA ARG A 59 -15.26 10.84 21.25
C ARG A 59 -15.37 11.86 22.39
N GLU A 60 -14.27 12.54 22.71
CA GLU A 60 -14.20 13.54 23.78
C GLU A 60 -14.61 14.96 23.32
N GLU A 61 -15.16 15.10 22.10
CA GLU A 61 -15.55 16.38 21.49
C GLU A 61 -14.43 17.43 21.49
N ARG A 62 -13.17 16.97 21.45
CA ARG A 62 -11.98 17.82 21.41
C ARG A 62 -11.58 18.17 19.99
N LEU A 63 -11.88 17.33 19.01
CA LEU A 63 -11.70 17.64 17.60
C LEU A 63 -12.80 18.62 17.16
N LEU A 64 -12.42 19.88 16.96
CA LEU A 64 -13.34 21.00 16.72
C LEU A 64 -13.74 21.12 15.25
N GLY A 65 -12.93 20.62 14.33
CA GLY A 65 -13.26 20.63 12.91
C GLY A 65 -12.07 20.29 12.03
N VAL A 66 -12.38 19.88 10.80
CA VAL A 66 -11.39 19.52 9.79
C VAL A 66 -11.70 20.23 8.48
N LYS A 67 -10.67 20.71 7.80
CA LYS A 67 -10.81 21.26 6.45
C LYS A 67 -9.65 20.85 5.56
N ARG A 68 -9.92 20.73 4.27
CA ARG A 68 -8.87 20.62 3.24
C ARG A 68 -8.12 21.94 3.15
N VAL A 69 -6.81 21.88 3.03
CA VAL A 69 -5.94 23.04 2.81
C VAL A 69 -5.01 22.78 1.62
N PRO A 70 -4.50 23.82 0.94
CA PRO A 70 -3.55 23.63 -0.14
C PRO A 70 -2.31 22.83 0.29
N GLN A 71 -1.85 21.95 -0.61
CA GLN A 71 -0.60 21.21 -0.43
C GLN A 71 0.61 22.16 -0.46
N ARG A 72 1.74 21.70 0.07
CA ARG A 72 2.98 22.48 0.13
C ARG A 72 3.90 22.21 -1.06
N ASP A 73 3.96 20.95 -1.50
CA ASP A 73 4.85 20.52 -2.57
C ASP A 73 4.11 20.56 -3.90
N PHE A 74 4.42 21.52 -4.77
CA PHE A 74 3.78 21.66 -6.08
C PHE A 74 4.33 20.69 -7.14
N GLY A 75 5.39 19.93 -6.82
CA GLY A 75 5.93 18.89 -7.70
C GLY A 75 5.18 17.55 -7.64
N ILE A 76 4.27 17.39 -6.67
CA ILE A 76 3.49 16.17 -6.46
C ILE A 76 2.03 16.40 -6.90
N PRO A 77 1.41 15.51 -7.68
CA PRO A 77 -0.01 15.58 -8.01
C PRO A 77 -0.93 15.62 -6.77
N ARG A 78 -2.04 16.37 -6.87
CA ARG A 78 -3.12 16.32 -5.86
C ARG A 78 -3.81 14.96 -5.87
N PHE A 79 -4.13 14.43 -4.70
CA PHE A 79 -5.02 13.28 -4.59
C PHE A 79 -6.43 13.65 -5.08
N THR A 80 -7.01 12.82 -5.94
CA THR A 80 -8.30 13.05 -6.63
C THR A 80 -9.50 12.71 -5.75
N TYR A 81 -9.56 13.31 -4.56
CA TYR A 81 -10.62 13.06 -3.57
C TYR A 81 -12.03 13.27 -4.13
N ASP A 82 -12.27 14.38 -4.83
CA ASP A 82 -13.60 14.74 -5.31
C ASP A 82 -14.09 13.75 -6.40
N GLU A 83 -13.19 13.25 -7.25
CA GLU A 83 -13.51 12.23 -8.25
C GLU A 83 -13.83 10.88 -7.59
N GLY A 84 -13.01 10.45 -6.63
CA GLY A 84 -13.25 9.21 -5.88
C GLY A 84 -14.57 9.26 -5.10
N LEU A 85 -14.90 10.42 -4.53
CA LEU A 85 -16.16 10.64 -3.83
C LEU A 85 -17.36 10.59 -4.79
N ALA A 86 -17.25 11.25 -5.95
CA ALA A 86 -18.28 11.22 -6.99
C ALA A 86 -18.53 9.80 -7.52
N GLN A 87 -17.49 8.98 -7.65
CA GLN A 87 -17.60 7.58 -8.04
C GLN A 87 -18.36 6.75 -6.99
N LEU A 88 -18.08 6.96 -5.70
CA LEU A 88 -18.72 6.23 -4.60
C LEU A 88 -20.20 6.60 -4.40
N TYR A 89 -20.58 7.86 -4.61
CA TYR A 89 -21.99 8.31 -4.57
C TYR A 89 -22.68 8.28 -5.93
N GLY A 90 -22.03 7.78 -6.97
CA GLY A 90 -22.59 7.72 -8.32
C GLY A 90 -23.79 6.79 -8.43
N THR A 91 -24.50 6.86 -9.55
CA THR A 91 -25.63 5.97 -9.88
C THR A 91 -25.37 5.28 -11.23
N PRO A 92 -24.96 3.99 -11.25
CA PRO A 92 -24.68 3.15 -10.09
C PRO A 92 -23.34 3.52 -9.41
N PRO A 93 -23.19 3.24 -8.09
CA PRO A 93 -21.97 3.56 -7.37
C PRO A 93 -20.82 2.65 -7.82
N SER A 94 -19.60 3.18 -7.80
CA SER A 94 -18.40 2.49 -8.29
C SER A 94 -17.18 2.76 -7.39
N TRP A 95 -16.24 1.82 -7.36
CA TRP A 95 -15.02 1.97 -6.58
C TRP A 95 -14.10 3.04 -7.19
N PRO A 96 -13.41 3.86 -6.35
CA PRO A 96 -12.50 4.89 -6.85
C PRO A 96 -11.41 4.34 -7.77
N THR A 97 -11.07 5.08 -8.82
CA THR A 97 -10.00 4.68 -9.75
C THR A 97 -8.64 4.63 -9.03
N PRO A 98 -7.87 3.53 -9.15
CA PRO A 98 -6.54 3.43 -8.55
C PRO A 98 -5.58 4.50 -9.06
N THR A 99 -4.75 5.04 -8.16
CA THR A 99 -3.69 6.00 -8.50
C THR A 99 -2.56 5.33 -9.29
N ARG A 100 -1.92 6.10 -10.18
CA ARG A 100 -0.83 5.62 -11.07
C ARG A 100 0.57 6.03 -10.61
N GLY A 101 0.66 6.85 -9.56
CA GLY A 101 1.91 7.41 -9.04
C GLY A 101 1.69 8.02 -7.66
N VAL A 102 2.62 8.88 -7.24
CA VAL A 102 2.51 9.58 -5.95
C VAL A 102 1.43 10.64 -6.04
N SER A 103 0.61 10.76 -5.00
CA SER A 103 -0.30 11.90 -4.84
C SER A 103 -0.43 12.30 -3.37
N GLU A 104 -0.84 13.55 -3.13
CA GLU A 104 -0.92 14.11 -1.79
C GLU A 104 -2.23 14.87 -1.54
N ILE A 105 -2.74 14.79 -0.32
CA ILE A 105 -3.79 15.68 0.20
C ILE A 105 -3.44 16.16 1.61
N ARG A 106 -3.78 17.42 1.90
CA ARG A 106 -3.48 18.04 3.18
C ARG A 106 -4.75 18.51 3.90
N LEU A 107 -4.83 18.17 5.18
CA LEU A 107 -5.92 18.53 6.08
C LEU A 107 -5.41 19.37 7.25
N ALA A 108 -6.22 20.31 7.70
CA ALA A 108 -6.03 21.01 8.96
C ALA A 108 -7.08 20.54 9.97
N LEU A 109 -6.63 19.86 11.03
CA LEU A 109 -7.45 19.32 12.11
C LEU A 109 -7.32 20.25 13.31
N ARG A 110 -8.36 21.03 13.60
CA ARG A 110 -8.38 21.92 14.75
C ARG A 110 -8.89 21.18 15.97
N PHE A 111 -8.16 21.20 17.08
CA PHE A 111 -8.54 20.47 18.29
C PHE A 111 -8.24 21.25 19.58
N ARG A 112 -8.83 20.81 20.69
CA ARG A 112 -8.54 21.29 22.05
C ARG A 112 -7.46 20.40 22.67
N SER A 113 -6.34 21.00 23.07
CA SER A 113 -5.24 20.27 23.72
C SER A 113 -5.51 20.04 25.20
N ASN A 114 -4.98 18.92 25.72
CA ASN A 114 -5.04 18.49 27.11
C ASN A 114 -4.03 19.20 28.01
N ASP A 115 -2.95 19.76 27.45
CA ASP A 115 -1.84 20.38 28.21
C ASP A 115 -2.16 21.80 28.76
N SER A 116 -3.43 22.18 28.81
CA SER A 116 -3.83 23.44 29.42
C SER A 116 -3.75 23.35 30.95
N LEU A 117 -2.54 23.63 31.48
CA LEU A 117 -2.26 23.82 32.91
C LEU A 117 -3.07 24.98 33.52
N LEU A 118 -3.68 25.83 32.69
CA LEU A 118 -4.54 26.93 33.10
C LEU A 118 -5.99 26.61 32.71
N ARG A 119 -6.78 26.16 33.69
CA ARG A 119 -8.21 25.79 33.61
C ARG A 119 -9.13 26.86 32.95
N HIS A 120 -8.62 28.06 32.67
CA HIS A 120 -9.32 29.22 32.09
C HIS A 120 -8.87 29.64 30.67
N PHE A 121 -7.86 28.99 30.07
CA PHE A 121 -7.48 29.22 28.66
C PHE A 121 -7.62 27.93 27.86
N LYS A 122 -8.66 27.85 27.01
CA LYS A 122 -8.81 26.74 26.06
C LYS A 122 -7.93 27.02 24.85
N ASP A 123 -6.66 26.65 24.93
CA ASP A 123 -5.75 26.77 23.78
C ASP A 123 -6.14 25.74 22.71
N THR A 124 -6.62 26.26 21.57
CA THR A 124 -6.90 25.44 20.39
C THR A 124 -5.64 25.29 19.57
N SER A 125 -5.30 24.07 19.20
CA SER A 125 -4.15 23.74 18.35
C SER A 125 -4.62 23.24 16.99
N THR A 126 -3.72 23.27 15.99
CA THR A 126 -3.97 22.70 14.67
C THR A 126 -2.94 21.62 14.35
N LEU A 127 -3.42 20.43 13.97
CA LEU A 127 -2.62 19.39 13.34
C LEU A 127 -2.75 19.51 11.82
N TYR A 128 -1.65 19.76 11.13
CA TYR A 128 -1.57 19.67 9.68
C TYR A 128 -1.19 18.24 9.29
N LEU A 129 -2.18 17.49 8.82
CA LEU A 129 -2.03 16.11 8.35
C LEU A 129 -1.82 16.12 6.83
N GLU A 130 -0.64 15.70 6.38
CA GLU A 130 -0.30 15.45 4.98
C GLU A 130 -0.43 13.95 4.71
N ILE A 131 -1.35 13.55 3.84
CA ILE A 131 -1.58 12.15 3.48
C ILE A 131 -0.97 11.93 2.10
N VAL A 132 0.02 11.04 2.01
CA VAL A 132 0.75 10.74 0.77
C VAL A 132 0.42 9.33 0.32
N ASP A 133 -0.24 9.20 -0.83
CA ASP A 133 -0.48 7.93 -1.52
C ASP A 133 0.69 7.61 -2.45
N TYR A 134 1.19 6.39 -2.42
CA TYR A 134 2.13 5.92 -3.42
C TYR A 134 2.02 4.40 -3.64
N PRO A 135 2.43 3.90 -4.82
CA PRO A 135 2.35 2.47 -5.12
C PRO A 135 3.23 1.60 -4.23
N GLY A 136 2.68 0.50 -3.71
CA GLY A 136 3.45 -0.46 -2.90
C GLY A 136 4.49 -1.22 -3.72
N GLU A 137 4.25 -1.40 -5.02
CA GLU A 137 5.18 -2.01 -5.96
C GLU A 137 6.52 -1.26 -5.99
N TRP A 138 6.54 0.04 -5.69
CA TRP A 138 7.77 0.82 -5.65
C TRP A 138 8.66 0.50 -4.44
N LEU A 139 8.09 0.00 -3.34
CA LEU A 139 8.85 -0.48 -2.19
C LEU A 139 9.50 -1.83 -2.46
N LEU A 140 8.87 -2.66 -3.31
CA LEU A 140 9.44 -3.95 -3.69
C LEU A 140 10.79 -3.81 -4.40
N ASP A 141 11.13 -2.63 -4.93
CA ASP A 141 12.41 -2.37 -5.57
C ASP A 141 13.52 -2.00 -4.58
N LEU A 142 13.21 -1.67 -3.33
CA LEU A 142 14.24 -1.26 -2.36
C LEU A 142 15.32 -2.33 -2.11
N PRO A 143 14.98 -3.64 -2.02
CA PRO A 143 15.98 -4.71 -1.97
C PRO A 143 16.95 -4.72 -3.17
N MET A 144 16.57 -4.19 -4.34
CA MET A 144 17.47 -4.10 -5.50
C MET A 144 18.70 -3.23 -5.23
N LEU A 145 18.64 -2.29 -4.27
CA LEU A 145 19.79 -1.46 -3.87
C LEU A 145 20.93 -2.27 -3.23
N ALA A 146 20.62 -3.46 -2.71
CA ALA A 146 21.59 -4.36 -2.08
C ALA A 146 22.05 -5.48 -3.01
N GLN A 147 21.62 -5.47 -4.28
CA GLN A 147 21.91 -6.52 -5.26
C GLN A 147 22.66 -5.92 -6.46
N ASP A 148 23.55 -6.72 -7.03
CA ASP A 148 24.02 -6.46 -8.39
C ASP A 148 23.02 -7.01 -9.42
N TYR A 149 23.21 -6.61 -10.69
CA TYR A 149 22.33 -6.99 -11.79
C TYR A 149 22.22 -8.52 -11.99
N LEU A 150 23.30 -9.28 -11.78
CA LEU A 150 23.31 -10.73 -12.01
C LEU A 150 22.60 -11.48 -10.87
N SER A 151 22.82 -11.06 -9.63
CA SER A 151 22.11 -11.56 -8.45
C SER A 151 20.60 -11.32 -8.58
N TRP A 152 20.22 -10.09 -8.97
CA TRP A 152 18.84 -9.76 -9.27
C TRP A 152 18.28 -10.63 -10.41
N SER A 153 19.06 -10.82 -11.47
CA SER A 153 18.64 -11.65 -12.60
C SER A 153 18.32 -13.09 -12.17
N ARG A 154 19.20 -13.72 -11.37
CA ARG A 154 18.96 -15.07 -10.82
C ARG A 154 17.71 -15.14 -9.94
N GLN A 155 17.48 -14.13 -9.10
CA GLN A 155 16.28 -14.07 -8.29
C GLN A 155 15.03 -14.06 -9.17
N MET A 156 15.01 -13.21 -10.20
CA MET A 156 13.83 -13.06 -11.05
C MET A 156 13.60 -14.27 -11.96
N THR A 157 14.65 -14.89 -12.50
CA THR A 157 14.51 -16.12 -13.31
C THR A 157 14.11 -17.31 -12.45
N GLY A 158 14.56 -17.39 -11.19
CA GLY A 158 14.15 -18.44 -10.24
C GLY A 158 12.65 -18.45 -9.93
N LEU A 159 11.95 -17.33 -10.16
CA LEU A 159 10.50 -17.21 -9.99
C LEU A 159 9.69 -17.68 -11.21
N LEU A 160 10.33 -17.95 -12.35
CA LEU A 160 9.67 -18.36 -13.59
C LEU A 160 9.29 -19.84 -13.56
N GLN A 161 8.36 -20.17 -12.66
CA GLN A 161 7.81 -21.52 -12.47
C GLN A 161 6.28 -21.49 -12.59
N GLY A 162 5.68 -22.62 -12.97
CA GLY A 162 4.23 -22.72 -13.18
C GLY A 162 3.72 -21.67 -14.17
N GLN A 163 2.63 -20.98 -13.81
CA GLN A 163 2.02 -19.93 -14.64
C GLN A 163 2.98 -18.78 -15.00
N ARG A 164 3.94 -18.44 -14.12
CA ARG A 164 4.95 -17.41 -14.42
C ARG A 164 5.84 -17.82 -15.58
N ALA A 165 6.14 -19.12 -15.72
CA ALA A 165 6.92 -19.62 -16.85
C ALA A 165 6.14 -19.41 -18.17
N GLU A 166 4.86 -19.81 -18.19
CA GLU A 166 3.97 -19.68 -19.34
C GLU A 166 3.83 -18.22 -19.80
N TRP A 167 3.58 -17.28 -18.88
CA TRP A 167 3.43 -15.87 -19.25
C TRP A 167 4.75 -15.21 -19.69
N SER A 168 5.89 -15.79 -19.32
CA SER A 168 7.21 -15.28 -19.69
C SER A 168 7.72 -15.81 -21.04
N LEU A 169 7.01 -16.74 -21.70
CA LEU A 169 7.47 -17.43 -22.91
C LEU A 169 7.95 -16.46 -24.01
N LYS A 170 7.16 -15.44 -24.34
CA LYS A 170 7.53 -14.44 -25.35
C LYS A 170 8.86 -13.74 -25.02
N TRP A 171 9.11 -13.45 -23.75
CA TRP A 171 10.37 -12.86 -23.31
C TRP A 171 11.53 -13.88 -23.45
N GLN A 172 11.32 -15.14 -23.06
CA GLN A 172 12.32 -16.21 -23.22
C GLN A 172 12.69 -16.44 -24.69
N GLU A 173 11.71 -16.45 -25.59
CA GLU A 173 11.90 -16.61 -27.03
C GLU A 173 12.74 -15.47 -27.62
N LEU A 174 12.46 -14.21 -27.25
CA LEU A 174 13.23 -13.06 -27.74
C LEU A 174 14.66 -13.01 -27.17
N CYS A 175 14.85 -13.53 -25.96
CA CYS A 175 16.16 -13.74 -25.35
C CYS A 175 16.99 -14.82 -26.07
N ALA A 176 16.35 -15.78 -26.76
CA ALA A 176 17.06 -16.84 -27.44
C ALA A 176 18.02 -16.29 -28.51
N GLY A 177 19.27 -16.77 -28.49
CA GLY A 177 20.31 -16.32 -29.41
C GLY A 177 20.77 -14.86 -29.20
N LEU A 178 20.52 -14.27 -28.03
CA LEU A 178 21.15 -13.00 -27.64
C LEU A 178 22.53 -13.30 -27.04
N ASP A 179 23.59 -12.90 -27.73
CA ASP A 179 24.96 -12.97 -27.19
C ASP A 179 25.17 -11.83 -26.18
N PRO A 180 25.48 -12.12 -24.90
CA PRO A 180 25.73 -11.11 -23.87
C PRO A 180 26.93 -10.20 -24.18
N LEU A 181 27.94 -10.72 -24.89
CA LEU A 181 29.22 -10.04 -25.13
C LEU A 181 29.29 -9.36 -26.49
N ALA A 182 28.31 -9.60 -27.37
CA ALA A 182 28.18 -8.85 -28.62
C ALA A 182 27.87 -7.36 -28.37
N PRO A 183 28.22 -6.45 -29.31
CA PRO A 183 27.85 -5.05 -29.23
C PRO A 183 26.34 -4.86 -28.99
N ALA A 184 26.00 -3.89 -28.15
CA ALA A 184 24.65 -3.65 -27.71
C ALA A 184 23.75 -3.24 -28.89
N ASP A 185 22.65 -3.97 -29.07
CA ASP A 185 21.59 -3.62 -30.01
C ASP A 185 20.42 -3.01 -29.24
N GLU A 186 20.35 -1.67 -29.23
CA GLU A 186 19.33 -0.94 -28.47
C GLU A 186 17.90 -1.31 -28.86
N ASN A 187 17.64 -1.56 -30.15
CA ASN A 187 16.30 -1.89 -30.64
C ASN A 187 15.90 -3.29 -30.17
N ARG A 188 16.83 -4.26 -30.27
CA ARG A 188 16.58 -5.63 -29.78
C ARG A 188 16.39 -5.65 -28.27
N LEU A 189 17.22 -4.94 -27.52
CA LEU A 189 17.09 -4.85 -26.06
C LEU A 189 15.79 -4.16 -25.64
N ALA A 190 15.35 -3.12 -26.34
CA ALA A 190 14.07 -2.46 -26.08
C ALA A 190 12.88 -3.40 -26.34
N ALA A 191 12.90 -4.19 -27.43
CA ALA A 191 11.86 -5.16 -27.72
C ALA A 191 11.77 -6.27 -26.65
N ILE A 192 12.91 -6.78 -26.17
CA ILE A 192 12.95 -7.78 -25.10
C ILE A 192 12.46 -7.18 -23.76
N ALA A 193 12.89 -5.96 -23.43
CA ALA A 193 12.43 -5.26 -22.23
C ALA A 193 10.92 -5.00 -22.24
N GLN A 194 10.34 -4.71 -23.42
CA GLN A 194 8.89 -4.61 -23.56
C GLN A 194 8.20 -5.94 -23.29
N ALA A 195 8.72 -7.06 -23.81
CA ALA A 195 8.14 -8.38 -23.54
C ALA A 195 8.21 -8.75 -22.03
N TRP A 196 9.29 -8.37 -21.34
CA TRP A 196 9.38 -8.50 -19.89
C TRP A 196 8.35 -7.62 -19.16
N THR A 197 8.15 -6.38 -19.62
CA THR A 197 7.15 -5.45 -19.07
C THR A 197 5.72 -5.98 -19.25
N ASP A 198 5.42 -6.53 -20.44
CA ASP A 198 4.13 -7.17 -20.74
C ASP A 198 3.87 -8.36 -19.79
N TYR A 199 4.89 -9.18 -19.53
CA TYR A 199 4.84 -10.26 -18.54
C TYR A 199 4.50 -9.74 -17.13
N LEU A 200 5.15 -8.67 -16.67
CA LEU A 200 4.87 -8.07 -15.36
C LEU A 200 3.43 -7.51 -15.28
N HIS A 201 2.94 -6.90 -16.36
CA HIS A 201 1.54 -6.47 -16.45
C HIS A 201 0.57 -7.65 -16.37
N GLN A 202 0.88 -8.77 -17.03
CA GLN A 202 0.07 -9.99 -16.97
C GLN A 202 0.07 -10.56 -15.55
N CYS A 203 1.22 -10.69 -14.88
CA CYS A 203 1.28 -11.10 -13.47
C CYS A 203 0.40 -10.23 -12.57
N LYS A 204 0.45 -8.91 -12.74
CA LYS A 204 -0.40 -7.97 -11.97
C LYS A 204 -1.89 -8.14 -12.27
N LYS A 205 -2.25 -8.39 -13.53
CA LYS A 205 -3.64 -8.61 -13.96
C LYS A 205 -4.23 -9.86 -13.31
N GLU A 206 -3.45 -10.94 -13.29
CA GLU A 206 -3.81 -12.25 -12.71
C GLU A 206 -3.76 -12.28 -11.17
N GLY A 207 -3.40 -11.15 -10.53
CA GLY A 207 -3.47 -11.00 -9.08
C GLY A 207 -2.21 -11.45 -8.34
N LEU A 208 -1.06 -11.54 -9.02
CA LEU A 208 0.23 -11.65 -8.34
C LEU A 208 0.65 -10.29 -7.76
N HIS A 209 1.36 -10.35 -6.65
CA HIS A 209 1.77 -9.21 -5.82
C HIS A 209 3.27 -8.94 -5.91
N PHE A 210 4.09 -9.96 -6.13
CA PHE A 210 5.53 -9.77 -6.30
C PHE A 210 5.85 -9.33 -7.74
N ILE A 211 5.86 -8.02 -7.95
CA ILE A 211 6.12 -7.37 -9.24
C ILE A 211 7.36 -6.49 -9.11
N GLN A 212 8.44 -6.87 -9.77
CA GLN A 212 9.72 -6.15 -9.76
C GLN A 212 10.34 -6.17 -11.18
N PRO A 213 10.81 -5.03 -11.71
CA PRO A 213 10.84 -3.71 -11.08
C PRO A 213 9.46 -3.03 -11.07
N GLY A 214 9.06 -2.44 -9.95
CA GLY A 214 7.72 -1.90 -9.74
C GLY A 214 7.36 -0.73 -10.65
N ARG A 215 8.34 0.08 -11.08
CA ARG A 215 8.08 1.19 -12.02
C ARG A 215 7.85 0.72 -13.46
N PHE A 216 8.05 -0.56 -13.77
CA PHE A 216 7.72 -1.05 -15.12
C PHE A 216 6.21 -1.07 -15.33
N VAL A 217 5.47 -1.52 -14.32
CA VAL A 217 4.00 -1.56 -14.35
C VAL A 217 3.33 -0.25 -13.93
N LEU A 218 4.08 0.62 -13.25
CA LEU A 218 3.64 1.94 -12.78
C LEU A 218 4.75 2.98 -13.00
N PRO A 219 4.99 3.39 -14.27
CA PRO A 219 6.14 4.21 -14.64
C PRO A 219 6.03 5.69 -14.25
N GLY A 220 4.81 6.19 -14.01
CA GLY A 220 4.57 7.63 -13.82
C GLY A 220 5.15 8.43 -14.99
N GLU A 221 5.93 9.46 -14.69
CA GLU A 221 6.59 10.33 -15.67
C GLU A 221 7.75 9.65 -16.43
N MET A 222 8.18 8.44 -16.04
CA MET A 222 9.30 7.72 -16.67
C MET A 222 8.88 6.83 -17.84
N ALA A 223 7.61 6.88 -18.27
CA ALA A 223 7.11 6.06 -19.37
C ALA A 223 7.96 6.28 -20.64
N GLY A 224 8.50 5.20 -21.20
CA GLY A 224 9.38 5.24 -22.37
C GLY A 224 10.85 5.60 -22.10
N ALA A 225 11.23 5.87 -20.84
CA ALA A 225 12.62 6.18 -20.51
C ALA A 225 13.53 4.94 -20.66
N PRO A 226 14.78 5.08 -21.17
CA PRO A 226 15.73 3.97 -21.26
C PRO A 226 16.03 3.30 -19.91
N ALA A 227 15.87 4.03 -18.80
CA ALA A 227 16.00 3.50 -17.45
C ALA A 227 14.98 2.40 -17.11
N LEU A 228 13.89 2.29 -17.87
CA LEU A 228 12.89 1.22 -17.75
C LEU A 228 13.03 0.14 -18.83
N GLN A 229 14.15 0.13 -19.56
CA GLN A 229 14.40 -0.82 -20.65
C GLN A 229 15.51 -1.80 -20.29
N PHE A 230 15.32 -2.56 -19.21
CA PHE A 230 16.17 -3.68 -18.83
C PHE A 230 15.33 -4.88 -18.40
N PHE A 231 15.92 -6.05 -18.34
CA PHE A 231 15.24 -7.31 -17.98
C PHE A 231 16.26 -8.23 -17.30
N PRO A 232 15.83 -9.23 -16.51
CA PRO A 232 16.77 -10.16 -15.89
C PRO A 232 17.50 -10.94 -16.98
N TRP A 233 18.80 -11.15 -16.83
CA TRP A 233 19.52 -12.00 -17.77
C TRP A 233 19.02 -13.45 -17.66
N PRO A 234 18.63 -14.11 -18.78
CA PRO A 234 17.90 -15.38 -18.74
C PRO A 234 18.71 -16.56 -18.18
N ASP A 235 20.02 -16.60 -18.45
CA ASP A 235 20.88 -17.69 -18.03
C ASP A 235 22.26 -17.16 -17.61
N VAL A 236 22.39 -16.84 -16.33
CA VAL A 236 23.62 -16.31 -15.73
C VAL A 236 24.68 -17.41 -15.63
N ASP A 237 24.28 -18.64 -15.34
CA ASP A 237 25.19 -19.72 -14.98
C ASP A 237 25.79 -20.39 -16.21
N ALA A 238 25.07 -20.50 -17.33
CA ALA A 238 25.62 -21.06 -18.58
C ALA A 238 26.78 -20.22 -19.16
N TRP A 239 26.73 -18.90 -19.02
CA TRP A 239 27.79 -18.00 -19.50
C TRP A 239 28.94 -17.84 -18.51
N GLY A 240 28.67 -18.09 -17.23
CA GLY A 240 29.61 -17.87 -16.14
C GLY A 240 29.58 -16.41 -15.65
N GLU A 241 29.28 -16.25 -14.37
CA GLU A 241 29.12 -14.95 -13.70
C GLU A 241 30.32 -14.02 -13.89
N SER A 242 31.54 -14.52 -13.75
CA SER A 242 32.75 -13.69 -13.90
C SER A 242 32.87 -13.08 -15.30
N LYS A 243 32.49 -13.82 -16.36
CA LYS A 243 32.52 -13.30 -17.73
C LYS A 243 31.49 -12.21 -17.93
N LEU A 244 30.26 -12.42 -17.46
CA LEU A 244 29.19 -11.41 -17.53
C LEU A 244 29.50 -10.17 -16.69
N ALA A 245 30.10 -10.36 -15.50
CA ALA A 245 30.51 -9.27 -14.61
C ALA A 245 31.64 -8.41 -15.20
N MET A 246 32.56 -9.00 -15.98
CA MET A 246 33.66 -8.27 -16.62
C MET A 246 33.32 -7.69 -17.99
N ALA A 247 32.12 -7.96 -18.53
CA ALA A 247 31.71 -7.47 -19.84
C ALA A 247 31.76 -5.93 -19.92
N GLU A 248 32.21 -5.41 -21.07
CA GLU A 248 32.29 -3.97 -21.35
C GLU A 248 30.89 -3.33 -21.41
N LYS A 249 30.79 -2.02 -21.16
CA LYS A 249 29.50 -1.31 -21.10
C LYS A 249 28.75 -1.25 -22.45
N ASN A 250 29.47 -1.40 -23.54
CA ASN A 250 28.95 -1.39 -24.91
C ASN A 250 28.41 -2.74 -25.36
N THR A 251 28.45 -3.79 -24.53
CA THR A 251 27.85 -5.09 -24.84
C THR A 251 26.39 -5.16 -24.41
N ASN A 252 25.63 -6.15 -24.90
CA ASN A 252 24.24 -6.36 -24.51
C ASN A 252 24.05 -6.44 -22.99
N VAL A 253 24.83 -7.30 -22.31
CA VAL A 253 24.75 -7.44 -20.84
C VAL A 253 25.28 -6.20 -20.11
N GLY A 254 26.31 -5.56 -20.66
CA GLY A 254 26.88 -4.32 -20.10
C GLY A 254 25.87 -3.17 -20.09
N MET A 255 25.14 -2.98 -21.19
CA MET A 255 24.10 -1.96 -21.30
C MET A 255 22.94 -2.23 -20.34
N LEU A 256 22.46 -3.48 -20.25
CA LEU A 256 21.38 -3.85 -19.31
C LEU A 256 21.80 -3.58 -17.86
N ARG A 257 23.04 -3.92 -17.51
CA ARG A 257 23.61 -3.64 -16.18
C ARG A 257 23.69 -2.13 -15.89
N GLU A 258 24.12 -1.32 -16.86
CA GLU A 258 24.14 0.15 -16.67
C GLU A 258 22.74 0.73 -16.47
N ARG A 259 21.73 0.23 -17.22
CA ARG A 259 20.32 0.63 -17.03
C ARG A 259 19.77 0.20 -15.67
N PHE A 260 20.05 -1.03 -15.23
CA PHE A 260 19.71 -1.51 -13.88
C PHE A 260 20.36 -0.65 -12.79
N ASN A 261 21.67 -0.38 -12.90
CA ASN A 261 22.39 0.44 -11.93
C ASN A 261 21.82 1.87 -11.86
N TYR A 262 21.50 2.46 -13.02
CA TYR A 262 20.84 3.76 -13.10
C TYR A 262 19.47 3.73 -12.42
N TYR A 263 18.66 2.70 -12.67
CA TYR A 263 17.36 2.50 -12.04
C TYR A 263 17.48 2.48 -10.52
N CYS A 264 18.36 1.64 -9.98
CA CYS A 264 18.62 1.55 -8.55
C CYS A 264 19.06 2.91 -7.95
N GLU A 265 20.09 3.54 -8.52
CA GLU A 265 20.68 4.75 -7.95
C GLU A 265 19.85 6.02 -8.14
N LYS A 266 19.14 6.17 -9.26
CA LYS A 266 18.42 7.40 -9.60
C LYS A 266 16.92 7.31 -9.33
N VAL A 267 16.32 6.13 -9.55
CA VAL A 267 14.87 5.95 -9.41
C VAL A 267 14.52 5.46 -8.01
N VAL A 268 15.06 4.31 -7.62
CA VAL A 268 14.72 3.66 -6.34
C VAL A 268 15.24 4.49 -5.16
N LYS A 269 16.55 4.78 -5.15
CA LYS A 269 17.19 5.59 -4.10
C LYS A 269 16.72 7.05 -4.11
N GLY A 270 16.41 7.59 -5.29
CA GLY A 270 15.84 8.93 -5.45
C GLY A 270 14.48 9.06 -4.77
N PHE A 271 13.57 8.12 -5.05
CA PHE A 271 12.26 8.06 -4.40
C PHE A 271 12.38 7.97 -2.87
N TYR A 272 13.26 7.10 -2.38
CA TYR A 272 13.48 6.92 -0.95
C TYR A 272 13.96 8.23 -0.27
N LYS A 273 14.97 8.88 -0.84
CA LYS A 273 15.50 10.16 -0.31
C LYS A 273 14.48 11.28 -0.32
N ASN A 274 13.73 11.40 -1.41
CA ASN A 274 12.88 12.55 -1.65
C ASN A 274 11.52 12.45 -0.94
N HIS A 275 11.02 11.23 -0.71
CA HIS A 275 9.70 10.98 -0.12
C HIS A 275 9.80 10.16 1.18
N PHE A 276 10.36 8.95 1.12
CA PHE A 276 10.25 7.97 2.21
C PHE A 276 10.84 8.47 3.54
N LEU A 277 12.00 9.14 3.50
CA LEU A 277 12.63 9.72 4.69
C LEU A 277 11.81 10.81 5.40
N LYS A 278 10.78 11.36 4.74
CA LYS A 278 9.95 12.45 5.29
C LYS A 278 8.66 11.95 5.94
N PHE A 279 8.44 10.64 5.96
CA PHE A 279 7.22 10.06 6.54
C PHE A 279 7.37 9.90 8.05
N ASP A 280 6.36 10.38 8.78
CA ASP A 280 6.29 10.23 10.24
C ASP A 280 5.51 8.96 10.61
N ARG A 281 4.50 8.62 9.81
CA ARG A 281 3.60 7.49 10.04
C ARG A 281 3.42 6.71 8.74
N GLN A 282 3.24 5.41 8.85
CA GLN A 282 2.93 4.57 7.68
C GLN A 282 1.76 3.65 7.98
N ILE A 283 0.85 3.53 7.01
CA ILE A 283 -0.11 2.41 6.93
C ILE A 283 0.17 1.57 5.68
N VAL A 284 0.21 0.26 5.84
CA VAL A 284 0.33 -0.73 4.77
C VAL A 284 -0.98 -1.49 4.66
N LEU A 285 -1.72 -1.25 3.59
CA LEU A 285 -2.98 -1.94 3.29
C LEU A 285 -2.69 -3.28 2.61
N VAL A 286 -3.33 -4.34 3.13
CA VAL A 286 -3.16 -5.72 2.63
C VAL A 286 -4.54 -6.32 2.39
N ASP A 287 -4.76 -6.88 1.20
CA ASP A 287 -5.93 -7.71 0.91
C ASP A 287 -5.54 -9.18 1.08
N CYS A 288 -5.99 -9.80 2.17
CA CYS A 288 -5.72 -11.20 2.45
C CYS A 288 -6.74 -12.15 1.79
N LEU A 289 -7.90 -11.65 1.36
CA LEU A 289 -9.03 -12.47 0.93
C LEU A 289 -8.90 -12.88 -0.54
N GLN A 290 -8.53 -11.95 -1.42
CA GLN A 290 -8.37 -12.25 -2.85
C GLN A 290 -7.28 -13.31 -3.10
N PRO A 291 -6.09 -13.26 -2.47
CA PRO A 291 -5.08 -14.31 -2.62
C PRO A 291 -5.52 -15.66 -2.06
N LEU A 292 -6.35 -15.67 -1.01
CA LEU A 292 -6.99 -16.90 -0.54
C LEU A 292 -7.93 -17.48 -1.60
N ASN A 293 -8.74 -16.69 -2.30
CA ASN A 293 -9.57 -17.21 -3.38
C ASN A 293 -8.76 -17.76 -4.56
N SER A 294 -7.64 -17.11 -4.91
CA SER A 294 -6.84 -17.45 -6.09
C SER A 294 -5.97 -18.70 -5.93
N GLY A 295 -5.86 -19.26 -4.72
CA GLY A 295 -5.13 -20.50 -4.47
C GLY A 295 -3.73 -20.33 -3.86
N PRO A 296 -3.04 -21.44 -3.58
CA PRO A 296 -1.78 -21.45 -2.83
C PRO A 296 -0.65 -20.68 -3.51
N HIS A 297 -0.61 -20.65 -4.85
CA HIS A 297 0.43 -19.93 -5.59
C HIS A 297 0.30 -18.41 -5.40
N ALA A 298 -0.90 -17.84 -5.57
CA ALA A 298 -1.14 -16.41 -5.37
C ALA A 298 -0.94 -15.99 -3.90
N PHE A 299 -1.34 -16.83 -2.95
CA PHE A 299 -1.11 -16.59 -1.52
C PHE A 299 0.38 -16.58 -1.16
N ASN A 300 1.15 -17.55 -1.65
CA ASN A 300 2.60 -17.58 -1.42
C ASN A 300 3.33 -16.41 -2.08
N ASP A 301 2.85 -15.97 -3.25
CA ASP A 301 3.37 -14.79 -3.94
C ASP A 301 3.11 -13.49 -3.16
N MET A 302 1.90 -13.33 -2.59
CA MET A 302 1.62 -12.25 -1.64
C MET A 302 2.56 -12.29 -0.43
N ARG A 303 2.77 -13.48 0.16
CA ARG A 303 3.68 -13.63 1.29
C ARG A 303 5.10 -13.19 0.94
N LEU A 304 5.61 -13.61 -0.22
CA LEU A 304 6.92 -13.18 -0.72
C LEU A 304 6.98 -11.66 -0.88
N ALA A 305 5.96 -11.05 -1.47
CA ALA A 305 5.88 -9.59 -1.64
C ALA A 305 5.87 -8.85 -0.30
N LEU A 306 5.11 -9.34 0.70
CA LEU A 306 5.13 -8.77 2.05
C LEU A 306 6.51 -8.92 2.68
N THR A 307 7.14 -10.10 2.63
CA THR A 307 8.49 -10.29 3.18
C THR A 307 9.51 -9.31 2.57
N GLN A 308 9.46 -9.10 1.26
CA GLN A 308 10.36 -8.17 0.55
C GLN A 308 10.05 -6.70 0.86
N LEU A 309 8.77 -6.34 0.91
CA LEU A 309 8.32 -5.03 1.38
C LEU A 309 8.82 -4.78 2.80
N MET A 310 8.78 -5.79 3.66
CA MET A 310 9.24 -5.67 5.05
C MET A 310 10.74 -5.42 5.15
N GLN A 311 11.59 -6.02 4.30
CA GLN A 311 13.01 -5.68 4.26
C GLN A 311 13.28 -4.19 4.02
N SER A 312 12.32 -3.46 3.41
CA SER A 312 12.43 -2.01 3.21
C SER A 312 12.30 -1.19 4.49
N PHE A 313 11.62 -1.73 5.50
CA PHE A 313 11.44 -1.11 6.82
C PHE A 313 12.55 -1.49 7.80
N HIS A 314 13.42 -2.43 7.44
CA HIS A 314 14.56 -2.86 8.24
C HIS A 314 15.84 -2.31 7.62
N TYR A 315 16.53 -1.43 8.33
CA TYR A 315 17.89 -1.06 7.91
C TYR A 315 18.81 -1.00 9.13
N GLY A 316 19.21 -2.19 9.60
CA GLY A 316 20.25 -2.28 10.61
C GLY A 316 20.74 -3.68 10.92
N GLN A 317 21.65 -4.24 10.10
CA GLN A 317 22.95 -4.79 10.52
C GLN A 317 23.92 -4.80 9.31
N ARG A 318 25.09 -4.15 9.45
CA ARG A 318 26.31 -4.27 8.60
C ARG A 318 26.43 -3.59 7.22
N THR A 319 25.65 -2.57 6.86
CA THR A 319 25.95 -1.79 5.64
C THR A 319 26.23 -0.30 5.90
N LEU A 320 27.17 0.27 5.13
CA LEU A 320 27.57 1.69 5.11
C LEU A 320 26.40 2.67 4.91
N PHE A 321 25.20 2.17 4.59
CA PHE A 321 23.99 2.94 4.34
C PHE A 321 23.35 3.53 5.62
N ARG A 322 23.62 3.01 6.83
CA ARG A 322 23.06 3.57 8.08
C ARG A 322 23.36 5.06 8.29
N ARG A 323 24.46 5.58 7.73
CA ARG A 323 24.92 6.96 7.95
C ARG A 323 24.15 8.03 7.16
N LEU A 324 23.30 7.63 6.21
CA LEU A 324 22.54 8.53 5.34
C LEU A 324 21.01 8.41 5.49
N PHE A 325 20.50 7.43 6.26
CA PHE A 325 19.12 6.94 6.13
C PHE A 325 18.50 6.45 7.47
N SER A 326 18.42 7.30 8.50
CA SER A 326 17.63 6.93 9.71
C SER A 326 16.13 7.08 9.39
N PRO A 327 15.29 6.04 9.52
CA PRO A 327 13.86 6.17 9.35
C PRO A 327 13.27 7.13 10.40
N VAL A 328 12.35 8.00 9.97
CA VAL A 328 11.59 8.91 10.85
C VAL A 328 10.28 8.27 11.33
N ILE A 329 9.86 7.17 10.70
CA ILE A 329 8.61 6.48 10.99
C ILE A 329 8.67 5.88 12.39
N ASP A 330 7.88 6.43 13.32
CA ASP A 330 7.77 5.95 14.70
C ASP A 330 6.53 5.06 14.92
N LYS A 331 5.57 5.08 13.97
CA LYS A 331 4.41 4.16 13.95
C LYS A 331 4.13 3.58 12.57
N LEU A 332 3.94 2.26 12.55
CA LEU A 332 3.64 1.46 11.35
C LEU A 332 2.40 0.59 11.59
N LEU A 333 1.33 0.83 10.82
CA LEU A 333 0.08 0.07 10.90
C LEU A 333 -0.06 -0.88 9.71
N PHE A 334 -0.27 -2.16 9.99
CA PHE A 334 -0.73 -3.11 8.97
C PHE A 334 -2.25 -3.26 9.04
N ALA A 335 -2.91 -3.08 7.91
CA ALA A 335 -4.36 -3.15 7.86
C ALA A 335 -4.83 -4.22 6.87
N ALA A 336 -5.49 -5.26 7.39
CA ALA A 336 -6.23 -6.21 6.57
C ALA A 336 -7.51 -5.53 6.08
N THR A 337 -7.55 -5.23 4.79
CA THR A 337 -8.63 -4.47 4.16
C THR A 337 -9.81 -5.36 3.78
N LYS A 338 -10.94 -4.71 3.43
CA LYS A 338 -12.18 -5.38 3.00
C LYS A 338 -12.73 -6.32 4.08
N ALA A 339 -12.60 -5.94 5.35
CA ALA A 339 -13.12 -6.72 6.48
C ALA A 339 -14.62 -7.00 6.35
N ASP A 340 -15.37 -6.13 5.68
CA ASP A 340 -16.79 -6.29 5.40
C ASP A 340 -17.09 -7.42 4.38
N HIS A 341 -16.10 -7.98 3.71
CA HIS A 341 -16.28 -9.15 2.84
C HIS A 341 -16.26 -10.48 3.62
N VAL A 342 -16.10 -10.43 4.94
CA VAL A 342 -16.26 -11.57 5.84
C VAL A 342 -17.22 -11.23 6.98
N THR A 343 -17.77 -12.25 7.64
CA THR A 343 -18.65 -12.05 8.79
C THR A 343 -17.87 -11.59 10.01
N VAL A 344 -18.55 -10.96 10.97
CA VAL A 344 -17.91 -10.29 12.11
C VAL A 344 -17.03 -11.23 12.95
N ASP A 345 -17.45 -12.50 13.07
CA ASP A 345 -16.72 -13.58 13.75
C ASP A 345 -15.38 -13.91 13.08
N GLN A 346 -15.24 -13.67 11.78
CA GLN A 346 -14.01 -13.93 11.01
C GLN A 346 -13.01 -12.78 11.05
N HIS A 347 -13.39 -11.60 11.57
CA HIS A 347 -12.48 -10.45 11.67
C HIS A 347 -11.21 -10.76 12.47
N ALA A 348 -11.35 -11.49 13.59
CA ALA A 348 -10.20 -11.85 14.43
C ALA A 348 -9.25 -12.80 13.69
N ASN A 349 -9.79 -13.75 12.93
CA ASN A 349 -9.00 -14.67 12.11
C ASN A 349 -8.21 -13.93 11.03
N MET A 350 -8.85 -12.96 10.36
CA MET A 350 -8.19 -12.13 9.35
C MET A 350 -7.02 -11.31 9.93
N VAL A 351 -7.19 -10.76 11.13
CA VAL A 351 -6.11 -10.06 11.84
C VAL A 351 -4.99 -11.04 12.24
N SER A 352 -5.34 -12.22 12.76
CA SER A 352 -4.36 -13.23 13.17
C SER A 352 -3.54 -13.76 11.98
N LEU A 353 -4.19 -13.94 10.83
CA LEU A 353 -3.52 -14.32 9.59
C LEU A 353 -2.51 -13.25 9.15
N LEU A 354 -2.93 -11.99 9.14
CA LEU A 354 -2.06 -10.87 8.80
C LEU A 354 -0.86 -10.78 9.74
N GLN A 355 -1.10 -10.90 11.06
CA GLN A 355 -0.02 -10.92 12.07
C GLN A 355 1.01 -12.02 11.80
N GLN A 356 0.60 -13.21 11.37
CA GLN A 356 1.53 -14.27 10.99
C GLN A 356 2.30 -13.96 9.71
N LEU A 357 1.63 -13.37 8.71
CA LEU A 357 2.29 -12.95 7.47
C LEU A 357 3.38 -11.90 7.71
N VAL A 358 3.23 -11.05 8.74
CA VAL A 358 4.19 -10.00 9.08
C VAL A 358 5.04 -10.34 10.32
N GLN A 359 4.99 -11.56 10.85
CA GLN A 359 5.61 -11.92 12.13
C GLN A 359 7.12 -11.70 12.14
N ASP A 360 7.83 -12.15 11.10
CA ASP A 360 9.28 -11.96 10.98
C ASP A 360 9.66 -10.48 10.96
N ALA A 361 8.79 -9.67 10.38
CA ALA A 361 8.98 -8.23 10.32
C ALA A 361 8.71 -7.56 11.66
N TRP A 362 7.73 -8.07 12.41
CA TRP A 362 7.37 -7.56 13.72
C TRP A 362 8.51 -7.70 14.73
N GLN A 363 9.22 -8.84 14.73
CA GLN A 363 10.32 -9.08 15.67
C GLN A 363 11.46 -8.07 15.47
N ASN A 364 11.73 -7.70 14.23
CA ASN A 364 12.84 -6.83 13.87
C ASN A 364 12.48 -5.33 14.02
N ALA A 365 11.30 -4.90 13.60
CA ALA A 365 10.88 -3.50 13.74
C ALA A 365 10.65 -3.08 15.21
N ALA A 366 10.21 -4.01 16.07
CA ALA A 366 10.13 -3.77 17.51
C ALA A 366 11.51 -3.44 18.14
N PHE A 367 12.59 -4.01 17.60
CA PHE A 367 13.96 -3.73 18.04
C PHE A 367 14.42 -2.31 17.68
N GLU A 368 13.87 -1.71 16.62
CA GLU A 368 14.18 -0.35 16.17
C GLU A 368 13.33 0.74 16.88
N GLY A 369 12.46 0.34 17.82
CA GLY A 369 11.61 1.26 18.59
C GLY A 369 10.38 1.77 17.83
N ILE A 370 10.04 1.15 16.69
CA ILE A 370 8.84 1.46 15.91
C ILE A 370 7.63 0.81 16.58
N SER A 371 6.61 1.61 16.92
CA SER A 371 5.35 1.07 17.42
C SER A 371 4.55 0.50 16.25
N MET A 372 4.22 -0.79 16.34
CA MET A 372 3.43 -1.48 15.31
C MET A 372 2.09 -1.95 15.84
N ASP A 373 1.11 -1.96 14.95
CA ASP A 373 -0.19 -2.58 15.18
C ASP A 373 -0.71 -3.30 13.93
N CYS A 374 -1.62 -4.26 14.12
CA CYS A 374 -2.33 -4.96 13.07
C CYS A 374 -3.83 -4.88 13.33
N LEU A 375 -4.61 -4.43 12.35
CA LEU A 375 -6.08 -4.43 12.48
C LEU A 375 -6.77 -4.81 11.18
N GLY A 376 -8.02 -5.26 11.29
CA GLY A 376 -8.89 -5.49 10.14
C GLY A 376 -9.81 -4.29 9.95
N LEU A 377 -9.89 -3.72 8.76
CA LEU A 377 -10.77 -2.58 8.46
C LEU A 377 -11.54 -2.76 7.15
N ALA A 378 -12.64 -2.01 7.06
CA ALA A 378 -13.31 -1.74 5.80
C ALA A 378 -13.36 -0.23 5.62
N SER A 379 -12.65 0.30 4.63
CA SER A 379 -12.58 1.73 4.34
C SER A 379 -13.96 2.28 4.01
N VAL A 380 -14.66 1.60 3.10
CA VAL A 380 -16.07 1.83 2.78
C VAL A 380 -16.77 0.49 2.93
N GLN A 381 -17.76 0.42 3.80
CA GLN A 381 -18.52 -0.79 4.03
C GLN A 381 -19.51 -1.01 2.88
N ALA A 382 -19.31 -2.09 2.12
CA ALA A 382 -20.13 -2.49 0.99
C ALA A 382 -21.22 -3.52 1.37
N THR A 383 -21.06 -4.20 2.50
CA THR A 383 -21.97 -5.28 2.93
C THR A 383 -22.67 -4.98 4.26
N GLN A 384 -23.74 -5.73 4.53
CA GLN A 384 -24.40 -5.80 5.81
C GLN A 384 -24.26 -7.22 6.37
N SER A 385 -23.79 -7.35 7.61
CA SER A 385 -23.72 -8.64 8.31
C SER A 385 -25.05 -8.96 8.99
N GLY A 386 -25.46 -10.23 8.97
CA GLY A 386 -26.65 -10.72 9.63
C GLY A 386 -26.59 -12.21 9.90
N LEU A 387 -27.69 -12.77 10.39
CA LEU A 387 -27.89 -14.21 10.54
C LEU A 387 -29.01 -14.65 9.59
N ILE A 388 -28.81 -15.77 8.90
CA ILE A 388 -29.83 -16.46 8.13
C ILE A 388 -30.20 -17.77 8.82
N ASP A 389 -31.44 -18.19 8.69
CA ASP A 389 -31.90 -19.50 9.17
C ASP A 389 -31.82 -20.50 8.02
N VAL A 390 -31.02 -21.54 8.18
CA VAL A 390 -30.89 -22.66 7.24
C VAL A 390 -31.11 -23.94 8.02
N ASN A 391 -32.18 -24.65 7.73
CA ASN A 391 -32.54 -25.92 8.41
C ASN A 391 -32.66 -25.80 9.93
N GLY A 392 -33.05 -24.63 10.47
CA GLY A 392 -33.19 -24.39 11.91
C GLY A 392 -31.89 -23.94 12.59
N GLU A 393 -30.78 -23.86 11.86
CA GLU A 393 -29.51 -23.32 12.34
C GLU A 393 -29.32 -21.86 11.89
N LYS A 394 -28.90 -21.01 12.82
CA LYS A 394 -28.57 -19.60 12.53
C LYS A 394 -27.14 -19.49 12.06
N ILE A 395 -26.96 -19.22 10.77
CA ILE A 395 -25.65 -19.10 10.13
C ILE A 395 -25.33 -17.62 9.87
N PRO A 396 -24.12 -17.14 10.20
CA PRO A 396 -23.64 -15.83 9.79
C PRO A 396 -23.70 -15.66 8.26
N ALA A 397 -24.17 -14.51 7.79
CA ALA A 397 -24.19 -14.21 6.37
C ALA A 397 -23.92 -12.73 6.11
N LEU A 398 -23.49 -12.44 4.89
CA LEU A 398 -23.31 -11.11 4.35
C LEU A 398 -24.36 -10.86 3.28
N ARG A 399 -24.88 -9.64 3.24
CA ARG A 399 -25.74 -9.15 2.17
C ARG A 399 -25.08 -7.95 1.50
N GLY A 400 -25.06 -7.94 0.17
CA GLY A 400 -24.57 -6.84 -0.64
C GLY A 400 -24.93 -7.01 -2.11
N ASN A 401 -24.32 -6.22 -3.00
CA ASN A 401 -24.49 -6.37 -4.46
C ASN A 401 -23.15 -6.81 -5.07
N ARG A 402 -23.16 -7.85 -5.92
CA ARG A 402 -21.93 -8.37 -6.52
C ARG A 402 -21.26 -7.36 -7.43
N LEU A 403 -19.94 -7.33 -7.42
CA LEU A 403 -19.15 -6.43 -8.26
C LEU A 403 -19.25 -6.80 -9.75
N SER A 404 -19.40 -8.09 -10.06
CA SER A 404 -19.40 -8.62 -11.43
C SER A 404 -20.60 -8.19 -12.27
N ASP A 405 -21.80 -8.24 -11.70
CA ASP A 405 -23.06 -7.98 -12.41
C ASP A 405 -23.97 -6.95 -11.72
N GLY A 406 -23.72 -6.63 -10.45
CA GLY A 406 -24.56 -5.73 -9.66
C GLY A 406 -25.76 -6.38 -8.99
N GLU A 407 -25.93 -7.70 -9.12
CA GLU A 407 -27.06 -8.42 -8.54
C GLU A 407 -26.94 -8.54 -7.02
N PRO A 408 -28.06 -8.48 -6.27
CA PRO A 408 -28.05 -8.68 -4.84
C PRO A 408 -27.65 -10.12 -4.49
N LEU A 409 -26.78 -10.25 -3.49
CA LEU A 409 -26.29 -11.52 -3.00
C LEU A 409 -26.37 -11.57 -1.47
N THR A 410 -26.90 -12.68 -0.96
CA THR A 410 -26.74 -13.07 0.44
C THR A 410 -25.90 -14.34 0.48
N VAL A 411 -24.77 -14.33 1.18
CA VAL A 411 -23.80 -15.43 1.15
C VAL A 411 -23.14 -15.63 2.51
N TYR A 412 -22.87 -16.90 2.85
CA TYR A 412 -21.89 -17.25 3.88
C TYR A 412 -20.52 -17.36 3.20
N PRO A 413 -19.56 -16.45 3.49
CA PRO A 413 -18.30 -16.39 2.76
C PRO A 413 -17.34 -17.55 3.10
N GLY A 414 -17.61 -18.31 4.17
CA GLY A 414 -16.73 -19.34 4.70
C GLY A 414 -15.78 -18.81 5.78
N GLU A 415 -14.91 -19.68 6.28
CA GLU A 415 -13.97 -19.36 7.35
C GLU A 415 -12.65 -18.82 6.81
N VAL A 416 -12.16 -17.75 7.44
CA VAL A 416 -10.81 -17.23 7.20
C VAL A 416 -9.84 -18.04 8.07
N PRO A 417 -8.75 -18.59 7.50
CA PRO A 417 -7.79 -19.33 8.30
C PRO A 417 -7.06 -18.36 9.25
N ALA A 418 -7.15 -18.62 10.55
CA ALA A 418 -6.43 -17.81 11.54
C ALA A 418 -4.90 -17.99 11.48
N ARG A 419 -4.42 -19.01 10.76
CA ARG A 419 -2.99 -19.33 10.59
C ARG A 419 -2.61 -19.50 9.13
N LEU A 420 -1.32 -19.47 8.84
CA LEU A 420 -0.83 -19.77 7.50
C LEU A 420 -1.39 -21.12 7.02
N PRO A 421 -2.15 -21.15 5.92
CA PRO A 421 -2.83 -22.37 5.47
C PRO A 421 -1.83 -23.40 4.96
N GLY A 422 -1.93 -24.63 5.47
CA GLY A 422 -1.22 -25.80 4.93
C GLY A 422 -1.93 -26.37 3.68
N GLN A 423 -1.35 -27.39 3.04
CA GLN A 423 -1.94 -27.99 1.83
C GLN A 423 -3.38 -28.50 2.02
N ALA A 424 -3.71 -29.05 3.19
CA ALA A 424 -5.05 -29.57 3.49
C ALA A 424 -6.16 -28.49 3.44
N PHE A 425 -5.83 -27.24 3.79
CA PHE A 425 -6.78 -26.12 3.70
C PHE A 425 -7.26 -25.88 2.27
N TRP A 426 -6.35 -26.05 1.30
CA TRP A 426 -6.63 -25.84 -0.11
C TRP A 426 -7.39 -27.01 -0.76
N GLN A 427 -7.32 -28.20 -0.18
CA GLN A 427 -8.01 -29.40 -0.69
C GLN A 427 -9.48 -29.46 -0.22
N ASN A 428 -9.77 -28.96 0.98
CA ASN A 428 -11.10 -28.99 1.58
C ASN A 428 -11.86 -27.66 1.38
N GLN A 429 -11.61 -26.95 0.27
CA GLN A 429 -12.08 -25.59 0.04
C GLN A 429 -13.60 -25.43 0.26
N GLY A 430 -13.96 -24.57 1.23
CA GLY A 430 -15.34 -24.22 1.58
C GLY A 430 -15.55 -22.70 1.75
N PHE A 431 -14.71 -21.88 1.12
CA PHE A 431 -14.79 -20.43 1.18
C PHE A 431 -14.87 -19.83 -0.23
N GLN A 432 -15.64 -18.75 -0.35
CA GLN A 432 -15.72 -17.94 -1.55
C GLN A 432 -15.88 -16.48 -1.12
N PHE A 433 -14.77 -15.75 -1.08
CA PHE A 433 -14.80 -14.34 -0.72
C PHE A 433 -15.25 -13.49 -1.91
N GLU A 434 -16.55 -13.26 -2.02
CA GLU A 434 -17.13 -12.48 -3.13
C GLU A 434 -16.68 -11.01 -3.10
N ALA A 435 -16.57 -10.38 -4.27
CA ALA A 435 -16.32 -8.95 -4.38
C ALA A 435 -17.64 -8.17 -4.45
N PHE A 436 -17.81 -7.17 -3.59
CA PHE A 436 -19.05 -6.37 -3.53
C PHE A 436 -18.87 -4.97 -4.14
N ARG A 437 -19.95 -4.41 -4.66
CA ARG A 437 -20.06 -3.00 -5.07
C ARG A 437 -20.28 -2.11 -3.84
N PRO A 438 -19.86 -0.84 -3.89
CA PRO A 438 -20.28 0.12 -2.89
C PRO A 438 -21.81 0.20 -2.83
N GLN A 439 -22.35 0.47 -1.64
CA GLN A 439 -23.79 0.65 -1.46
C GLN A 439 -24.25 1.98 -2.06
N THR A 440 -25.49 2.02 -2.56
CA THR A 440 -26.12 3.29 -2.92
C THR A 440 -26.38 4.08 -1.64
N MET A 441 -25.79 5.28 -1.56
CA MET A 441 -25.85 6.13 -0.37
C MET A 441 -26.31 7.54 -0.76
N ASN A 442 -26.96 8.23 0.18
CA ASN A 442 -27.25 9.65 0.02
C ASN A 442 -25.96 10.46 0.20
N VAL A 443 -25.76 11.47 -0.66
CA VAL A 443 -24.54 12.31 -0.65
C VAL A 443 -24.32 13.03 0.69
N ASP A 444 -25.40 13.32 1.41
CA ASP A 444 -25.37 14.00 2.72
C ASP A 444 -24.96 13.08 3.87
N GLN A 445 -24.79 11.78 3.64
CA GLN A 445 -24.38 10.81 4.65
C GLN A 445 -22.90 10.43 4.49
N PRO A 446 -22.09 10.47 5.55
CA PRO A 446 -20.72 9.97 5.52
C PRO A 446 -20.66 8.49 5.11
N LEU A 447 -19.59 8.10 4.42
CA LEU A 447 -19.38 6.73 3.97
C LEU A 447 -19.28 5.75 5.16
N PRO A 448 -20.05 4.66 5.20
CA PRO A 448 -19.98 3.70 6.31
C PRO A 448 -18.61 3.01 6.31
N HIS A 449 -18.10 2.63 7.49
CA HIS A 449 -16.79 1.99 7.62
C HIS A 449 -16.76 0.99 8.77
N ILE A 450 -15.72 0.15 8.81
CA ILE A 450 -15.39 -0.71 9.94
C ILE A 450 -13.99 -0.34 10.44
N ARG A 451 -13.89 0.12 11.70
CA ARG A 451 -12.63 0.40 12.42
C ARG A 451 -11.65 1.39 11.75
N LEU A 452 -12.13 2.25 10.84
CA LEU A 452 -11.33 3.35 10.29
C LEU A 452 -10.94 4.37 11.39
N ASP A 453 -11.80 4.55 12.37
CA ASP A 453 -11.56 5.34 13.57
C ASP A 453 -10.46 4.77 14.48
N ALA A 454 -10.38 3.43 14.61
CA ALA A 454 -9.26 2.77 15.30
C ALA A 454 -7.92 3.01 14.59
N ALA A 455 -7.92 2.93 13.24
CA ALA A 455 -6.74 3.26 12.45
C ALA A 455 -6.31 4.73 12.63
N LEU A 456 -7.27 5.66 12.65
CA LEU A 456 -7.02 7.07 12.95
C LEU A 456 -6.44 7.26 14.36
N GLU A 457 -6.99 6.61 15.38
CA GLU A 457 -6.47 6.70 16.76
C GLU A 457 -5.01 6.25 16.83
N PHE A 458 -4.68 5.12 16.20
CA PHE A 458 -3.30 4.64 16.18
C PHE A 458 -2.37 5.62 15.45
N LEU A 459 -2.75 6.07 14.24
CA LEU A 459 -1.88 6.86 13.37
C LEU A 459 -1.71 8.31 13.85
N ILE A 460 -2.78 8.95 14.36
CA ILE A 460 -2.80 10.39 14.64
C ILE A 460 -3.28 10.75 16.05
N GLY A 461 -3.87 9.82 16.82
CA GLY A 461 -4.53 10.11 18.09
C GLY A 461 -3.60 10.73 19.14
N ASP A 462 -2.33 10.31 19.21
CA ASP A 462 -1.34 10.89 20.12
C ASP A 462 -0.96 12.34 19.77
N LYS A 463 -1.04 12.72 18.49
CA LYS A 463 -0.81 14.10 18.04
C LYS A 463 -2.03 15.00 18.23
N LEU A 464 -3.18 14.43 18.58
CA LEU A 464 -4.41 15.12 18.94
C LEU A 464 -4.63 15.19 20.46
N ARG A 465 -3.60 14.94 21.27
CA ARG A 465 -3.64 15.12 22.74
C ARG A 465 -3.40 16.57 23.13
#